data_AF-A0A1A9BC72-F1
#
_entry.id   AF-A0A1A9BC72-F1
#
_cell.length_a   1.000
_cell.length_b   1.000
_cell.length_c   1.000
_cell.angle_alpha   90.00
_cell.angle_beta   90.00
_cell.angle_gamma   90.00
#
_symmetry.space_group_name_H-M   'P 1'
#
loop_
_entity.id
_entity.type
_entity.pdbx_description
1 polymer ?
#
loop_
_entity_poly.entity_id
_entity_poly.type
_entity_poly.pdbx_seq_one_letter_code
_entity_poly.pdbx_strand_id
1 'polypeptide(L)'
;MGNDMYSVEQVAELLGLHVRTVRGYIRAGRLRAVRIGKQYRIARADLDALTGRPASSAPSATAEVSSIVQLDGVDRAAADRLATLVLAGVNTHHDPDRPLRVQTVHDEERHRMKIVILGDVAATADLLRLVDAVLGGDNGLLAGEGAERG
;
A
#
# COMPACT_ATOMS: atom_id res chain seq x y z
N MET A 1 -17.42 -17.61 8.60
CA MET A 1 -17.42 -17.69 10.08
C MET A 1 -18.51 -16.75 10.58
N GLY A 2 -19.37 -17.22 11.49
CA GLY A 2 -20.66 -16.59 11.81
C GLY A 2 -20.54 -15.15 12.29
N ASN A 3 -21.43 -14.28 11.81
CA ASN A 3 -21.61 -12.94 12.34
C ASN A 3 -22.33 -13.08 13.69
N ASP A 4 -21.59 -13.41 14.75
CA ASP A 4 -22.17 -13.61 16.08
C ASP A 4 -22.67 -12.27 16.63
N MET A 5 -24.00 -12.11 16.59
CA MET A 5 -24.71 -10.93 17.09
C MET A 5 -25.26 -11.21 18.49
N TYR A 6 -24.80 -10.43 19.47
CA TYR A 6 -25.26 -10.51 20.85
C TYR A 6 -26.45 -9.59 21.09
N SER A 7 -27.35 -10.04 21.95
CA SER A 7 -28.34 -9.16 22.60
C SER A 7 -27.69 -8.33 23.70
N VAL A 8 -28.38 -7.30 24.16
CA VAL A 8 -27.92 -6.44 25.27
C VAL A 8 -27.77 -7.26 26.56
N GLU A 9 -28.67 -8.22 26.76
CA GLU A 9 -28.70 -9.11 27.91
C GLU A 9 -27.49 -10.06 27.92
N GLN A 10 -27.13 -10.62 26.77
CA GLN A 10 -25.93 -11.46 26.64
C GLN A 10 -24.64 -10.65 26.86
N VAL A 11 -24.57 -9.41 26.37
CA VAL A 11 -23.42 -8.54 26.63
C VAL A 11 -23.29 -8.18 28.12
N ALA A 12 -24.42 -7.94 28.79
CA ALA A 12 -24.45 -7.70 30.22
C ALA A 12 -23.90 -8.89 31.01
N GLU A 13 -24.33 -10.10 30.67
CA GLU A 13 -23.82 -11.34 31.27
C GLU A 13 -22.32 -11.55 31.01
N LEU A 14 -21.87 -11.37 29.78
CA LEU A 14 -20.45 -11.53 29.40
C LEU A 14 -19.51 -10.56 30.11
N LEU A 15 -19.95 -9.33 30.37
CA LEU A 15 -19.15 -8.30 31.02
C LEU A 15 -19.37 -8.25 32.54
N GLY A 16 -20.29 -9.05 33.10
CA GLY A 16 -20.70 -8.95 34.50
C GLY A 16 -21.33 -7.59 34.84
N LEU A 17 -21.93 -6.92 33.85
CA LEU A 17 -22.53 -5.60 34.00
C LEU A 17 -24.05 -5.68 34.05
N HIS A 18 -24.69 -4.68 34.66
CA HIS A 18 -26.14 -4.57 34.59
C HIS A 18 -26.61 -4.13 33.19
N VAL A 19 -27.72 -4.69 32.69
CA VAL A 19 -28.31 -4.35 31.37
C VAL A 19 -28.49 -2.85 31.17
N ARG A 20 -28.85 -2.13 32.25
CA ARG A 20 -28.98 -0.65 32.25
C ARG A 20 -27.68 0.05 31.87
N THR A 21 -26.54 -0.43 32.33
CA THR A 21 -25.22 0.13 32.03
C THR A 21 -24.87 -0.08 30.56
N VAL A 22 -25.13 -1.26 30.02
CA VAL A 22 -24.93 -1.57 28.59
C VAL A 22 -25.81 -0.67 27.72
N ARG A 23 -27.10 -0.48 28.08
CA ARG A 23 -27.99 0.48 27.40
C ARG A 23 -27.48 1.92 27.49
N GLY A 24 -26.88 2.28 28.62
CA GLY A 24 -26.20 3.56 28.82
C GLY A 24 -25.03 3.75 27.85
N TYR A 25 -24.19 2.73 27.65
CA TYR A 25 -23.08 2.79 26.70
C TYR A 25 -23.54 2.90 25.26
N ILE A 26 -24.62 2.21 24.87
CA ILE A 26 -25.21 2.35 23.53
C ILE A 26 -25.72 3.78 23.32
N ARG A 27 -26.46 4.33 24.31
CA ARG A 27 -27.00 5.70 24.23
C ARG A 27 -25.90 6.77 24.20
N ALA A 28 -24.81 6.54 24.93
CA ALA A 28 -23.65 7.43 24.97
C ALA A 28 -22.71 7.26 23.75
N GLY A 29 -23.01 6.35 22.81
CA GLY A 29 -22.17 6.06 21.64
C GLY A 29 -20.88 5.30 21.96
N ARG A 30 -20.68 4.84 23.19
CA ARG A 30 -19.49 4.09 23.62
C ARG A 30 -19.50 2.63 23.16
N LEU A 31 -20.68 2.08 22.88
CA LEU A 31 -20.85 0.73 22.34
C LEU A 31 -21.72 0.81 21.09
N ARG A 32 -21.17 0.40 19.94
CA ARG A 32 -21.94 0.35 18.69
C ARG A 32 -22.92 -0.82 18.74
N ALA A 33 -24.17 -0.53 18.37
CA ALA A 33 -25.23 -1.52 18.29
C ALA A 33 -26.15 -1.20 17.11
N VAL A 34 -26.58 -2.24 16.40
CA VAL A 34 -27.54 -2.14 15.29
C VAL A 34 -28.92 -2.52 15.82
N ARG A 35 -29.96 -1.79 15.40
CA ARG A 35 -31.33 -2.14 15.74
C ARG A 35 -31.88 -3.11 14.70
N ILE A 36 -32.15 -4.33 15.11
CA ILE A 36 -32.78 -5.35 14.27
C ILE A 36 -34.19 -5.59 14.83
N GLY A 37 -35.19 -5.05 14.13
CA GLY A 37 -36.57 -4.99 14.61
C GLY A 37 -36.72 -4.15 15.89
N LYS A 38 -37.20 -4.78 16.97
CA LYS A 38 -37.39 -4.12 18.29
C LYS A 38 -36.19 -4.26 19.23
N GLN A 39 -35.14 -4.98 18.81
CA GLN A 39 -34.02 -5.33 19.67
C GLN A 39 -32.73 -4.70 19.17
N TYR A 40 -31.85 -4.34 20.11
CA TYR A 40 -30.46 -4.01 19.80
C TYR A 40 -29.66 -5.30 19.65
N ARG A 41 -28.80 -5.31 18.64
CA ARG A 41 -27.86 -6.37 18.34
C ARG A 41 -26.46 -5.78 18.26
N ILE A 42 -25.53 -6.41 18.96
CA ILE A 42 -24.15 -5.94 19.13
C ILE A 42 -23.25 -6.99 18.49
N ALA A 43 -22.43 -6.58 17.52
CA ALA A 43 -21.48 -7.49 16.91
C ALA A 43 -20.35 -7.82 17.89
N ARG A 44 -19.80 -9.04 17.82
CA ARG A 44 -18.63 -9.43 18.61
C ARG A 44 -17.49 -8.42 18.55
N ALA A 45 -17.19 -7.92 17.35
CA ALA A 45 -16.11 -6.95 17.12
C ALA A 45 -16.32 -5.62 17.88
N ASP A 46 -17.57 -5.14 17.97
CA ASP A 46 -17.88 -3.91 18.69
C ASP A 46 -17.82 -4.10 20.21
N LEU A 47 -18.16 -5.30 20.69
CA LEU A 47 -17.99 -5.67 22.10
C LEU A 47 -16.50 -5.75 22.47
N ASP A 48 -15.69 -6.43 21.66
CA ASP A 48 -14.25 -6.55 21.90
C ASP A 48 -13.61 -5.15 21.92
N ALA A 49 -13.97 -4.27 20.98
CA ALA A 49 -13.52 -2.88 20.94
C ALA A 49 -13.86 -2.07 22.21
N LEU A 50 -15.06 -2.28 22.80
CA LEU A 50 -15.45 -1.66 24.08
C LEU A 50 -14.52 -2.11 25.22
N THR A 51 -14.12 -3.37 25.24
CA THR A 51 -13.26 -3.96 26.29
C THR A 51 -11.78 -3.65 26.14
N GLY A 52 -11.41 -2.83 25.14
CA GLY A 52 -10.00 -2.51 24.87
C GLY A 52 -9.22 -3.68 24.27
N ARG A 53 -9.91 -4.73 23.82
CA ARG A 53 -9.34 -5.70 22.88
C ARG A 53 -9.65 -5.11 21.50
N PRO A 54 -8.75 -4.31 20.91
CA PRO A 54 -9.01 -3.78 19.58
C PRO A 54 -9.41 -4.98 18.72
N ALA A 55 -10.58 -4.88 18.08
CA ALA A 55 -10.89 -5.76 16.98
C ALA A 55 -9.64 -5.70 16.12
N SER A 56 -8.92 -6.82 16.03
CA SER A 56 -7.85 -6.93 15.05
C SER A 56 -8.61 -6.77 13.74
N SER A 57 -8.69 -5.55 13.21
CA SER A 57 -8.43 -5.34 11.81
C SER A 57 -7.14 -6.13 11.64
N ALA A 58 -7.26 -7.35 11.11
CA ALA A 58 -6.12 -8.24 10.90
C ALA A 58 -4.99 -7.33 10.41
N PRO A 59 -3.79 -7.35 11.01
CA PRO A 59 -2.72 -6.45 10.61
C PRO A 59 -2.68 -6.50 9.09
N SER A 60 -3.10 -5.42 8.44
CA SER A 60 -3.05 -5.34 6.99
C SER A 60 -1.57 -5.50 6.72
N ALA A 61 -1.17 -6.64 6.17
CA ALA A 61 0.23 -6.98 6.04
C ALA A 61 0.91 -5.81 5.33
N THR A 62 1.71 -5.04 6.08
CA THR A 62 2.41 -3.89 5.53
C THR A 62 3.61 -4.46 4.80
N ALA A 63 3.47 -4.61 3.49
CA ALA A 63 4.55 -5.05 2.63
C ALA A 63 5.36 -3.84 2.17
N GLU A 64 6.68 -3.95 2.32
CA GLU A 64 7.66 -3.00 1.78
C GLU A 64 8.51 -3.75 0.75
N VAL A 65 8.92 -3.04 -0.29
CA VAL A 65 9.74 -3.56 -1.38
C VAL A 65 11.07 -2.80 -1.40
N SER A 66 12.15 -3.56 -1.45
CA SER A 66 13.47 -3.08 -1.82
C SER A 66 13.87 -3.81 -3.10
N SER A 67 13.96 -3.09 -4.21
CA SER A 67 14.30 -3.67 -5.50
C SER A 67 15.50 -2.98 -6.11
N ILE A 68 16.39 -3.78 -6.70
CA ILE A 68 17.53 -3.30 -7.47
C ILE A 68 17.34 -3.75 -8.91
N VAL A 69 17.25 -2.80 -9.83
CA VAL A 69 17.21 -3.04 -11.27
C VAL A 69 18.58 -2.73 -11.84
N GLN A 70 19.16 -3.70 -12.55
CA GLN A 70 20.40 -3.52 -13.28
C GLN A 70 20.12 -3.59 -14.77
N LEU A 71 20.62 -2.60 -15.49
CA LEU A 71 20.48 -2.46 -16.93
C LEU A 71 21.88 -2.39 -17.53
N ASP A 72 22.19 -3.31 -18.44
CA ASP A 72 23.44 -3.33 -19.20
C ASP A 72 23.20 -2.78 -20.61
N GLY A 73 24.21 -2.20 -21.25
CA GLY A 73 24.10 -1.59 -22.58
C GLY A 73 23.39 -0.24 -22.61
N VAL A 74 23.30 0.47 -21.48
CA VAL A 74 22.63 1.78 -21.39
C VAL A 74 23.62 2.90 -21.76
N ASP A 75 23.39 3.54 -22.91
CA ASP A 75 24.11 4.75 -23.32
C ASP A 75 23.69 5.99 -22.50
N ARG A 76 24.41 7.10 -22.68
CA ARG A 76 24.14 8.34 -21.94
C ARG A 76 22.71 8.86 -22.17
N ALA A 77 22.24 8.83 -23.41
CA ALA A 77 20.92 9.35 -23.76
C ALA A 77 19.79 8.50 -23.16
N ALA A 78 19.94 7.18 -23.13
CA ALA A 78 19.04 6.25 -22.45
C ALA A 78 19.09 6.46 -20.93
N ALA A 79 20.26 6.64 -20.33
CA ALA A 79 20.40 6.90 -18.90
C ALA A 79 19.70 8.19 -18.46
N ASP A 80 19.88 9.30 -19.19
CA ASP A 80 19.25 10.59 -18.88
C ASP A 80 17.71 10.50 -19.00
N ARG A 81 17.21 9.76 -20.00
CA ARG A 81 15.76 9.51 -20.16
C ARG A 81 15.21 8.63 -19.04
N LEU A 82 15.89 7.56 -18.67
CA LEU A 82 15.51 6.68 -17.57
C LEU A 82 15.50 7.44 -16.24
N ALA A 83 16.52 8.26 -15.98
CA ALA A 83 16.58 9.10 -14.78
C ALA A 83 15.40 10.09 -14.71
N THR A 84 15.07 10.74 -15.83
CA THR A 84 13.94 11.67 -15.93
C THR A 84 12.60 10.97 -15.70
N LEU A 85 12.40 9.81 -16.33
CA LEU A 85 11.19 9.00 -16.18
C LEU A 85 11.01 8.50 -14.74
N VAL A 86 12.08 7.99 -14.14
CA VAL A 86 12.07 7.52 -12.75
C VAL A 86 11.71 8.64 -11.80
N LEU A 87 12.32 9.82 -11.96
CA LEU A 87 12.01 11.00 -11.16
C LEU A 87 10.54 11.44 -11.32
N ALA A 88 10.02 11.43 -12.56
CA ALA A 88 8.62 11.73 -12.82
C ALA A 88 7.69 10.69 -12.14
N GLY A 89 8.00 9.40 -12.26
CA GLY A 89 7.24 8.31 -11.66
C GLY A 89 7.13 8.44 -10.13
N VAL A 90 8.24 8.77 -9.46
CA VAL A 90 8.24 9.03 -8.00
C VAL A 90 7.28 10.15 -7.62
N ASN A 91 7.20 11.22 -8.41
CA ASN A 91 6.31 12.35 -8.12
C ASN A 91 4.83 12.07 -8.40
N THR A 92 4.51 11.06 -9.22
CA THR A 92 3.12 10.68 -9.51
C THR A 92 2.47 9.86 -8.39
N HIS A 93 3.28 9.15 -7.60
CA HIS A 93 2.81 8.42 -6.41
C HIS A 93 2.85 9.32 -5.18
N HIS A 94 1.70 9.88 -4.82
CA HIS A 94 1.56 10.77 -3.67
C HIS A 94 0.82 10.09 -2.52
N ASP A 95 1.46 9.10 -1.88
CA ASP A 95 1.13 8.73 -0.51
C ASP A 95 2.14 9.43 0.42
N PRO A 96 1.76 10.53 1.10
CA PRO A 96 2.67 11.28 1.96
C PRO A 96 3.17 10.48 3.17
N ASP A 97 2.46 9.44 3.58
CA ASP A 97 2.85 8.58 4.70
C ASP A 97 3.81 7.45 4.26
N ARG A 98 3.96 7.22 2.95
CA ARG A 98 4.79 6.13 2.37
C ARG A 98 5.57 6.61 1.14
N PRO A 99 6.57 7.49 1.31
CA PRO A 99 7.30 8.05 0.18
C PRO A 99 8.16 7.00 -0.54
N LEU A 100 8.01 6.92 -1.86
CA LEU A 100 8.88 6.13 -2.73
C LEU A 100 10.27 6.79 -2.81
N ARG A 101 11.32 6.06 -2.43
CA ARG A 101 12.72 6.50 -2.55
C ARG A 101 13.39 5.79 -3.70
N VAL A 102 14.02 6.56 -4.57
CA VAL A 102 14.76 6.00 -5.71
C VAL A 102 16.15 6.61 -5.82
N GLN A 103 17.13 5.77 -6.09
CA GLN A 103 18.50 6.17 -6.40
C GLN A 103 18.92 5.56 -7.74
N THR A 104 19.49 6.38 -8.61
CA THR A 104 20.01 5.96 -9.92
C THR A 104 21.51 6.19 -9.98
N VAL A 105 22.26 5.17 -10.37
CA VAL A 105 23.71 5.24 -10.59
C VAL A 105 24.00 4.76 -12.01
N HIS A 106 24.64 5.59 -12.83
CA HIS A 106 25.07 5.23 -14.17
C HIS A 106 26.60 5.19 -14.23
N ASP A 107 27.12 4.09 -14.75
CA ASP A 107 28.52 3.84 -15.03
C ASP A 107 28.69 3.88 -16.56
N GLU A 108 29.17 5.02 -17.06
CA GLU A 108 29.30 5.27 -18.50
C GLU A 108 30.34 4.35 -19.15
N GLU A 109 31.50 4.15 -18.48
CA GLU A 109 32.57 3.30 -19.00
C GLU A 109 32.12 1.85 -19.18
N ARG A 110 31.22 1.38 -18.33
CA ARG A 110 30.66 0.02 -18.37
C ARG A 110 29.30 -0.06 -19.05
N HIS A 111 28.78 1.04 -19.59
CA HIS A 111 27.44 1.14 -20.16
C HIS A 111 26.36 0.51 -19.26
N ARG A 112 26.42 0.79 -17.96
CA ARG A 112 25.60 0.09 -16.97
C ARG A 112 24.90 1.05 -16.04
N MET A 113 23.59 0.86 -15.87
CA MET A 113 22.77 1.63 -14.94
C MET A 113 22.23 0.74 -13.83
N LYS A 114 22.26 1.23 -12.60
CA LYS A 114 21.63 0.62 -11.44
C LYS A 114 20.57 1.57 -10.89
N ILE A 115 19.37 1.04 -10.67
CA ILE A 115 18.25 1.74 -10.06
C ILE A 115 17.90 1.00 -8.76
N VAL A 116 17.93 1.70 -7.64
CA VAL A 116 17.55 1.19 -6.32
C VAL A 116 16.25 1.86 -5.91
N ILE A 117 15.21 1.06 -5.66
CA ILE A 117 13.87 1.52 -5.32
C ILE A 117 13.50 0.96 -3.95
N LEU A 118 12.99 1.83 -3.08
CA LEU A 118 12.46 1.49 -1.76
C LEU A 118 11.09 2.14 -1.58
N GLY A 119 10.05 1.34 -1.34
CA GLY A 119 8.69 1.85 -1.14
C GLY A 119 7.65 0.75 -0.97
N ASP A 120 6.37 1.10 -1.10
CA ASP A 120 5.29 0.13 -1.06
C ASP A 120 5.21 -0.70 -2.36
N VAL A 121 4.45 -1.79 -2.31
CA VAL A 121 4.32 -2.76 -3.41
C VAL A 121 3.68 -2.14 -4.65
N ALA A 122 2.63 -1.32 -4.50
CA ALA A 122 1.89 -0.78 -5.64
C ALA A 122 2.72 0.26 -6.39
N ALA A 123 3.30 1.21 -5.65
CA ALA A 123 4.17 2.23 -6.22
C ALA A 123 5.40 1.63 -6.91
N THR A 124 6.02 0.63 -6.28
CA THR A 124 7.17 -0.05 -6.88
C THR A 124 6.77 -0.79 -8.16
N ALA A 125 5.62 -1.48 -8.17
CA ALA A 125 5.14 -2.19 -9.37
C ALA A 125 4.86 -1.23 -10.53
N ASP A 126 4.24 -0.07 -10.26
CA ASP A 126 3.97 0.93 -11.29
C ASP A 126 5.25 1.52 -11.85
N LEU A 127 6.24 1.81 -11.00
CA LEU A 127 7.55 2.28 -11.46
C LEU A 127 8.27 1.24 -12.33
N LEU A 128 8.22 -0.04 -11.95
CA LEU A 128 8.82 -1.12 -12.73
C LEU A 128 8.15 -1.28 -14.10
N ARG A 129 6.82 -1.12 -14.19
CA ARG A 129 6.10 -1.11 -15.48
C ARG A 129 6.50 0.06 -16.37
N LEU A 130 6.72 1.25 -15.79
CA LEU A 130 7.21 2.42 -16.53
C LEU A 130 8.62 2.18 -17.08
N VAL A 131 9.51 1.61 -16.27
CA VAL A 131 10.87 1.24 -16.71
C VAL A 131 10.81 0.20 -17.82
N ASP A 132 10.01 -0.85 -17.66
CA ASP A 132 9.83 -1.89 -18.67
C ASP A 132 9.27 -1.34 -19.99
N ALA A 133 8.29 -0.43 -19.94
CA ALA A 133 7.73 0.19 -21.14
C ALA A 133 8.77 1.01 -21.95
N VAL A 134 9.75 1.62 -21.27
CA VAL A 134 10.85 2.33 -21.93
C VAL A 134 11.86 1.36 -22.53
N LEU A 135 12.06 0.19 -21.91
CA LEU A 135 13.01 -0.83 -22.36
C LEU A 135 12.45 -1.73 -23.46
N GLY A 136 11.17 -2.10 -23.38
CA GLY A 136 10.50 -3.08 -24.24
C GLY A 136 9.67 -2.48 -25.38
N GLY A 137 9.55 -1.15 -25.47
CA GLY A 137 8.77 -0.51 -26.52
C GLY A 137 9.51 -0.40 -27.85
N ASP A 138 8.82 -0.74 -28.94
CA ASP A 138 9.07 -0.33 -30.35
C ASP A 138 9.07 1.21 -30.54
N ASN A 139 9.42 1.99 -29.51
CA ASN A 139 9.39 3.45 -29.52
C ASN A 139 10.60 4.09 -30.21
N GLY A 140 11.47 3.32 -30.87
CA GLY A 140 12.60 3.86 -31.65
C GLY A 140 13.58 4.74 -30.86
N LEU A 141 13.52 4.72 -29.52
CA LEU A 141 14.29 5.62 -28.67
C LEU A 141 15.68 5.08 -28.34
N LEU A 142 15.95 3.78 -28.52
CA LEU A 142 17.29 3.19 -28.34
C LEU A 142 18.15 3.21 -29.61
N ALA A 143 17.67 3.77 -30.73
CA ALA A 143 18.44 3.86 -31.96
C ALA A 143 19.28 5.15 -32.01
N GLY A 144 20.38 5.17 -31.26
CA GLY A 144 21.56 5.95 -31.62
C GLY A 144 22.43 5.16 -32.58
N GLU A 145 21.86 4.70 -33.70
CA GLU A 145 22.65 4.02 -34.73
C GLU A 145 23.52 5.06 -35.44
N GLY A 146 24.80 5.06 -35.11
CA GLY A 146 25.83 5.80 -35.83
C GLY A 146 25.89 5.33 -37.27
N ALA A 147 25.09 5.96 -38.13
CA ALA A 147 25.26 5.90 -39.57
C ALA A 147 26.44 6.80 -39.99
N GLU A 148 27.65 6.39 -39.63
CA GLU A 148 28.86 6.75 -40.35
C GLU A 148 29.70 5.50 -40.55
N ARG A 149 29.57 4.88 -41.74
CA ARG A 149 30.66 4.35 -42.58
C ARG A 149 30.07 3.60 -43.78
N GLY A 150 30.30 4.15 -44.97
CA GLY A 150 29.99 3.57 -46.27
C GLY A 150 30.06 4.62 -47.35
#